data_AF-A0A1F7WPB0-F1
#
_entry.id   AF-A0A1F7WPB0-F1
#
_cell.length_a   1.000
_cell.length_b   1.000
_cell.length_c   1.000
_cell.angle_alpha   90.00
_cell.angle_beta   90.00
_cell.angle_gamma   90.00
#
_symmetry.space_group_name_H-M   'P 1'
#
loop_
_entity.id
_entity.type
_entity.pdbx_description
1 polymer ?
#
loop_
_entity_poly.entity_id
_entity_poly.type
_entity_poly.pdbx_seq_one_letter_code
_entity_poly.pdbx_strand_id
1 'polypeptide(L)'
;MIQLFRHLTGEARNLQKEAFKQLLTLSTSAFGLVAALAWNEFITEFVETYIRPIVGTSSKLVSSLIYAVLITIFAVLVTFNLTKIVRKR
;
A
#
# COMPACT_ATOMS: atom_id res chain seq x y z
N MET A 1 22.40 39.74 -18.99
CA MET A 1 22.75 39.35 -17.61
C MET A 1 21.53 38.96 -16.77
N ILE A 2 20.57 39.87 -16.51
CA ILE A 2 19.43 39.59 -15.59
C ILE A 2 18.49 38.47 -16.07
N GLN A 3 18.24 38.35 -17.38
CA GLN A 3 17.39 37.29 -17.93
C GLN A 3 18.02 35.89 -17.83
N LEU A 4 19.34 35.79 -18.01
CA LEU A 4 20.09 34.54 -17.87
C LEU A 4 20.01 34.01 -16.44
N PHE A 5 20.22 34.88 -15.45
CA PHE A 5 20.08 34.52 -14.04
C PHE A 5 18.66 34.06 -13.67
N ARG A 6 17.64 34.72 -14.23
CA ARG A 6 16.23 34.32 -14.06
C ARG A 6 15.91 32.97 -14.69
N HIS A 7 16.55 32.63 -15.81
CA HIS A 7 16.35 31.33 -16.47
C HIS A 7 17.02 30.20 -15.68
N LEU A 8 18.26 30.39 -15.23
CA LEU A 8 19.00 29.42 -14.41
C LEU A 8 18.29 29.10 -13.09
N THR A 9 17.74 30.12 -12.42
CA THR A 9 16.96 29.92 -11.19
C THR A 9 15.61 29.24 -11.44
N GLY A 10 14.98 29.50 -12.59
CA GLY A 10 13.75 28.83 -13.01
C GLY A 10 13.96 27.35 -13.31
N GLU A 11 15.03 27.00 -14.03
CA GLU A 11 15.39 25.61 -14.35
C GLU A 11 15.76 24.83 -13.10
N ALA A 12 16.60 25.39 -12.22
CA ALA A 12 16.96 24.75 -10.95
C ALA A 12 15.71 24.43 -10.10
N ARG A 13 14.73 25.34 -10.06
CA ARG A 13 13.48 25.13 -9.33
C ARG A 13 12.63 24.02 -9.97
N ASN A 14 12.61 23.91 -11.29
CA ASN A 14 11.88 22.85 -11.99
C ASN A 14 12.55 21.48 -11.76
N LEU A 15 13.89 21.41 -11.80
CA LEU A 15 14.65 20.19 -11.49
C LEU A 15 14.40 19.71 -10.05
N GLN A 16 14.40 20.63 -9.08
CA GLN A 16 14.07 20.30 -7.69
C GLN A 16 12.64 19.75 -7.54
N LYS A 17 11.67 20.34 -8.23
CA LYS A 17 10.29 19.85 -8.22
C LYS A 17 10.17 18.44 -8.80
N GLU A 18 10.85 18.19 -9.92
CA GLU A 18 10.81 16.87 -10.56
C GLU A 18 11.50 15.80 -9.69
N ALA A 19 12.65 16.14 -9.09
CA ALA A 19 13.34 15.26 -8.14
C ALA A 19 12.46 14.94 -6.94
N PHE A 20 11.78 15.95 -6.37
CA PHE A 20 10.87 15.73 -5.24
C PHE A 20 9.67 14.87 -5.62
N LYS A 21 9.10 15.06 -6.81
CA LYS A 21 8.00 14.23 -7.33
C LYS A 21 8.42 12.77 -7.51
N GLN A 22 9.63 12.53 -8.01
CA GLN A 22 10.19 11.19 -8.11
C GLN A 22 10.38 10.58 -6.72
N LEU A 23 11.01 11.30 -5.78
CA LEU A 23 11.19 10.83 -4.40
C LEU A 23 9.84 10.47 -3.75
N LEU A 24 8.82 11.32 -3.88
CA LEU A 24 7.47 11.02 -3.39
C LEU A 24 6.91 9.73 -4.00
N THR A 25 7.10 9.53 -5.30
CA THR A 25 6.62 8.33 -6.00
C THR A 25 7.35 7.08 -5.52
N LEU A 26 8.68 7.13 -5.42
CA LEU A 26 9.48 6.02 -4.90
C LEU A 26 9.11 5.71 -3.44
N SER A 27 9.06 6.71 -2.57
CA SER A 27 8.71 6.52 -1.16
C SER A 27 7.31 5.96 -0.98
N THR A 28 6.31 6.51 -1.68
CA THR A 28 4.92 6.02 -1.59
C THR A 28 4.82 4.58 -2.10
N SER A 29 5.53 4.23 -3.18
CA SER A 29 5.54 2.86 -3.70
C SER A 29 6.21 1.88 -2.74
N ALA A 30 7.35 2.26 -2.16
CA ALA A 30 8.07 1.46 -1.18
C ALA A 30 7.22 1.22 0.08
N PHE A 31 6.60 2.27 0.62
CA PHE A 31 5.70 2.12 1.76
C PHE A 31 4.43 1.34 1.43
N GLY A 32 3.91 1.46 0.21
CA GLY A 32 2.81 0.63 -0.27
C GLY A 32 3.15 -0.86 -0.26
N LEU A 33 4.37 -1.22 -0.69
CA LEU A 33 4.86 -2.60 -0.62
C LEU A 33 5.02 -3.10 0.82
N VAL A 34 5.65 -2.29 1.69
CA VAL A 34 5.81 -2.64 3.11
C VAL A 34 4.44 -2.83 3.78
N ALA A 35 3.48 -1.96 3.50
CA ALA A 35 2.12 -2.09 4.02
C ALA A 35 1.43 -3.37 3.53
N ALA A 36 1.59 -3.72 2.25
CA ALA A 36 1.03 -4.95 1.70
C ALA A 36 1.61 -6.21 2.38
N LEU A 37 2.91 -6.23 2.64
CA LEU A 37 3.58 -7.31 3.38
C LEU A 37 3.08 -7.41 4.82
N ALA A 38 3.03 -6.29 5.54
CA ALA A 38 2.57 -6.25 6.92
C ALA A 38 1.12 -6.76 7.08
N TRP A 39 0.22 -6.42 6.15
CA TRP A 39 -1.15 -6.94 6.16
C TRP A 39 -1.23 -8.44 5.87
N ASN A 40 -0.40 -8.95 4.96
CA ASN A 40 -0.33 -10.40 4.71
C ASN A 40 0.13 -11.15 5.97
N GLU A 41 1.23 -10.71 6.58
CA GLU A 41 1.76 -11.30 7.80
C GLU A 41 0.73 -11.24 8.95
N PHE A 42 0.12 -10.08 9.17
CA PHE A 42 -0.89 -9.90 10.20
C PHE A 42 -2.09 -10.83 10.03
N ILE A 43 -2.67 -10.91 8.82
CA ILE A 43 -3.84 -11.77 8.58
C ILE A 43 -3.45 -13.24 8.76
N THR A 44 -2.27 -13.64 8.32
CA THR A 44 -1.75 -15.01 8.49
C THR A 44 -1.62 -15.34 9.98
N GLU A 45 -0.93 -14.50 10.75
CA GLU A 45 -0.73 -14.71 12.19
C GLU A 45 -2.05 -14.67 12.96
N PHE A 46 -2.98 -13.80 12.56
CA PHE A 46 -4.32 -13.73 13.14
C PHE A 46 -5.08 -15.05 12.94
N VAL A 47 -5.06 -15.60 11.72
CA VAL A 47 -5.72 -16.87 11.42
C VAL A 47 -5.05 -18.03 12.17
N GLU A 48 -3.73 -18.10 12.18
CA GLU A 48 -3.00 -19.16 12.87
C GLU A 48 -3.18 -19.10 14.39
N THR A 49 -3.20 -17.91 14.98
CA THR A 49 -3.32 -17.73 16.44
C THR A 49 -4.76 -17.90 16.93
N TYR A 50 -5.74 -17.32 16.23
CA TYR A 50 -7.12 -17.25 16.73
C TYR A 50 -8.05 -18.27 16.10
N ILE A 51 -7.86 -18.59 14.82
CA ILE A 51 -8.81 -19.45 14.08
C ILE A 51 -8.40 -20.92 14.16
N ARG A 52 -7.11 -21.22 13.91
CA ARG A 52 -6.61 -22.60 13.86
C ARG A 52 -6.87 -23.43 15.13
N PRO A 53 -6.76 -22.91 16.36
CA PRO A 53 -7.09 -23.67 17.57
C PRO A 53 -8.58 -24.05 17.66
N ILE A 54 -9.47 -23.25 17.07
CA ILE A 54 -10.92 -23.43 17.13
C ILE A 54 -11.38 -24.51 16.15
N VAL A 55 -10.80 -24.55 14.94
CA VAL A 55 -11.18 -25.51 13.89
C VAL A 55 -10.46 -26.87 13.99
N GLY A 56 -9.54 -27.01 14.93
CA GLY A 56 -8.76 -28.23 15.15
C GLY A 56 -7.55 -28.36 14.22
N THR A 57 -6.43 -28.81 14.79
CA THR A 57 -5.09 -28.85 14.16
C THR A 57 -5.02 -29.64 12.85
N SER A 58 -5.97 -30.56 12.61
CA SER A 58 -6.05 -31.41 11.43
C SER A 58 -6.63 -30.73 10.19
N SER A 59 -7.29 -29.57 10.33
CA SER A 59 -7.99 -28.89 9.22
C SER A 59 -7.19 -27.72 8.64
N LYS A 60 -5.96 -28.00 8.16
CA LYS A 60 -5.11 -27.01 7.48
C LYS A 60 -5.82 -26.33 6.29
N LEU A 61 -6.63 -27.09 5.56
CA LEU A 61 -7.43 -26.60 4.44
C LEU A 61 -8.45 -25.52 4.86
N VAL A 62 -9.08 -25.70 6.02
CA VAL A 62 -10.09 -24.76 6.55
C VAL A 62 -9.43 -23.45 7.00
N SER A 63 -8.26 -23.53 7.66
CA SER A 63 -7.46 -22.35 8.01
C SER A 63 -7.11 -21.52 6.77
N SER A 64 -6.61 -22.16 5.71
CA SER A 64 -6.27 -21.48 4.45
C SER A 64 -7.49 -20.90 3.72
N LEU A 65 -8.65 -21.55 3.82
CA LEU A 65 -9.90 -21.02 3.25
C LEU A 65 -10.35 -19.73 3.97
N ILE A 66 -10.26 -19.70 5.30
CA ILE A 66 -10.61 -18.52 6.09
C ILE A 66 -9.64 -17.37 5.80
N TYR A 67 -8.34 -17.65 5.73
CA TYR A 67 -7.35 -16.68 5.26
C TYR A 67 -7.73 -16.09 3.88
N ALA A 68 -8.06 -16.94 2.90
CA ALA A 68 -8.44 -16.51 1.55
C ALA A 68 -9.68 -15.61 1.54
N VAL A 69 -10.69 -15.91 2.37
CA VAL A 69 -11.88 -15.07 2.51
C VAL A 69 -11.53 -13.73 3.15
N LEU A 70 -10.76 -13.72 4.23
CA LEU A 70 -10.36 -12.49 4.92
C LEU A 70 -9.55 -11.56 4.03
N ILE A 71 -8.56 -12.07 3.31
CA ILE A 71 -7.76 -11.23 2.40
C ILE A 71 -8.60 -10.68 1.24
N THR A 72 -9.59 -11.44 0.76
CA THR A 72 -10.52 -10.98 -0.28
C THR A 72 -11.41 -9.85 0.24
N ILE A 73 -11.98 -9.99 1.43
CA ILE A 73 -12.76 -8.93 2.07
C ILE A 73 -11.90 -7.68 2.28
N PHE A 74 -10.68 -7.85 2.79
CA PHE A 74 -9.74 -6.75 2.98
C PHE A 74 -9.44 -6.03 1.66
N ALA A 75 -9.15 -6.77 0.58
CA ALA A 75 -8.90 -6.21 -0.73
C ALA A 75 -10.12 -5.42 -1.26
N VAL A 76 -11.34 -5.95 -1.11
CA VAL A 76 -12.57 -5.25 -1.50
C VAL A 76 -12.77 -3.97 -0.68
N LEU A 77 -12.55 -4.02 0.64
CA LEU A 77 -12.69 -2.85 1.50
C LEU A 77 -11.70 -1.75 1.11
N VAL A 78 -10.42 -2.08 0.92
CA VAL A 78 -9.38 -1.11 0.54
C VAL A 78 -9.69 -0.52 -0.84
N THR A 79 -9.95 -1.37 -1.84
CA THR A 79 -10.22 -0.91 -3.21
C THR A 79 -11.49 -0.08 -3.30
N PHE A 80 -12.57 -0.49 -2.64
CA PHE A 80 -13.83 0.25 -2.62
C PHE A 80 -13.68 1.63 -1.97
N ASN A 81 -12.98 1.72 -0.83
CA ASN A 81 -12.73 3.00 -0.17
C ASN A 81 -11.86 3.92 -1.05
N LEU A 82 -10.83 3.37 -1.72
CA LEU A 82 -10.01 4.13 -2.67
C LEU A 82 -10.85 4.65 -3.84
N THR A 83 -11.69 3.80 -4.45
CA THR A 83 -12.60 4.22 -5.54
C THR A 83 -13.53 5.34 -5.10
N LYS A 84 -14.07 5.29 -3.87
CA LYS A 84 -14.93 6.33 -3.32
C LYS A 84 -14.18 7.66 -3.15
N ILE A 85 -12.93 7.63 -2.70
CA ILE A 85 -12.10 8.83 -2.53
C ILE A 85 -11.79 9.46 -3.90
N VAL A 86 -11.42 8.64 -4.89
CA VAL A 86 -11.12 9.13 -6.25
C VAL A 86 -12.37 9.75 -6.89
N ARG A 87 -13.53 9.11 -6.76
CA ARG A 87 -14.80 9.61 -7.34
C ARG A 87 -15.33 10.88 -6.67
N LYS A 88 -14.88 11.20 -5.45
CA LYS A 88 -15.32 12.41 -4.71
C LYS A 88 -14.48 13.66 -5.07
N ARG A 89 -13.41 13.50 -5.84
CA ARG A 89 -12.64 14.60 -6.44
C ARG A 89 -12.97 14.71 -7.93
#